data_AF-A0A371GVG0-F1
#
_entry.id   AF-A0A371GVG0-F1
#
_cell.length_a   1.000
_cell.length_b   1.000
_cell.length_c   1.000
_cell.angle_alpha   90.00
_cell.angle_beta   90.00
_cell.angle_gamma   90.00
#
_symmetry.space_group_name_H-M   'P 1'
#
loop_
_entity.id
_entity.type
_entity.pdbx_description
1 polymer ?
#
loop_
_entity_poly.entity_id
_entity_poly.type
_entity_poly.pdbx_seq_one_letter_code
_entity_poly.pdbx_strand_id
1 'polypeptide(L)'
;MSTLPPRSIKTFKDLASSFLSQFAANKVKRLEVADLFDIKQGEGESLKKYLARFNNATVRVDDPDQKCFVKAFQKGLRVGPFSDALALRKPTNMEEIRATAEKHVKMEEDQYERRKSEKKAEQRAIKISSKVKEDKRPILMKPREQTQHFTPLNEKRAQIMHEICHTSLLEYP
;
A
#
# COMPACT_ATOMS: atom_id res chain seq x y z
N MET A 1 1.26 3.45 30.22
CA MET A 1 0.24 3.49 31.29
C MET A 1 0.84 4.25 32.45
N SER A 2 0.21 5.34 32.89
CA SER A 2 0.71 6.15 34.00
C SER A 2 0.23 5.54 35.31
N THR A 3 1.10 4.87 36.06
CA THR A 3 0.78 4.32 37.38
C THR A 3 1.00 5.39 38.45
N LEU A 4 0.05 5.51 39.39
CA LEU A 4 0.19 6.46 40.49
C LEU A 4 1.27 5.96 41.47
N PRO A 5 2.04 6.88 42.12
CA PRO A 5 3.00 6.50 43.13
C PRO A 5 2.37 5.74 44.31
N PRO A 6 3.11 4.85 44.99
CA PRO A 6 2.61 4.17 46.17
C PRO A 6 2.12 5.15 47.24
N ARG A 7 0.99 4.83 47.89
CA ARG A 7 0.37 5.62 48.98
C ARG A 7 -0.09 7.04 48.60
N SER A 8 -0.30 7.32 47.30
CA SER A 8 -0.78 8.62 46.81
C SER A 8 -2.28 8.86 47.04
N ILE A 9 -3.06 7.80 47.24
CA ILE A 9 -4.50 7.87 47.55
C ILE A 9 -4.68 7.45 49.00
N LYS A 10 -5.07 8.40 49.87
CA LYS A 10 -5.24 8.16 51.31
C LYS A 10 -6.70 8.12 51.72
N THR A 11 -7.57 8.73 50.92
CA THR A 11 -9.02 8.82 51.16
C THR A 11 -9.81 8.56 49.87
N PHE A 12 -11.10 8.26 50.02
CA PHE A 12 -12.01 8.19 48.87
C PHE A 12 -12.05 9.51 48.08
N LYS A 13 -11.92 10.65 48.76
CA LYS A 13 -11.87 11.98 48.12
C LYS A 13 -10.66 12.12 47.19
N ASP A 14 -9.50 11.58 47.59
CA ASP A 14 -8.28 11.60 46.76
C ASP A 14 -8.45 10.73 45.51
N LEU A 15 -9.11 9.56 45.67
CA LEU A 15 -9.45 8.67 44.55
C LEU A 15 -10.41 9.35 43.58
N ALA A 16 -11.52 9.89 44.08
CA ALA A 16 -12.53 10.57 43.26
C ALA A 16 -11.94 11.76 42.51
N SER A 17 -11.11 12.58 43.17
CA SER A 17 -10.43 13.72 42.54
C SER A 17 -9.45 13.27 41.46
N SER A 18 -8.66 12.23 41.71
CA SER A 18 -7.73 11.66 40.73
C SER A 18 -8.46 11.07 39.52
N PHE A 19 -9.58 10.37 39.76
CA PHE A 19 -10.43 9.83 38.71
C PHE A 19 -11.07 10.94 37.88
N LEU A 20 -11.67 11.97 38.51
CA LEU A 20 -12.26 13.10 37.78
C LEU A 20 -11.21 13.85 36.97
N SER A 21 -10.02 14.06 37.53
CA SER A 21 -8.92 14.71 36.80
C SER A 21 -8.49 13.88 35.59
N GLN A 22 -8.33 12.57 35.75
CA GLN A 22 -8.00 11.69 34.63
C GLN A 22 -9.14 11.59 33.63
N PHE A 23 -10.38 11.53 34.07
CA PHE A 23 -11.56 11.46 33.21
C PHE A 23 -11.73 12.75 32.40
N ALA A 24 -11.55 13.92 33.03
CA ALA A 24 -11.56 15.21 32.35
C ALA A 24 -10.39 15.35 31.36
N ALA A 25 -9.18 14.93 31.75
CA ALA A 25 -8.00 14.97 30.88
C ALA A 25 -8.09 14.00 29.69
N ASN A 26 -8.71 12.82 29.88
CA ASN A 26 -8.92 11.82 28.83
C ASN A 26 -10.23 12.04 28.06
N LYS A 27 -11.05 13.03 28.42
CA LYS A 27 -12.27 13.33 27.67
C LYS A 27 -11.84 13.72 26.26
N VAL A 28 -12.31 12.95 25.28
CA VAL A 28 -12.03 13.21 23.86
C VAL A 28 -12.43 14.65 23.57
N LYS A 29 -11.46 15.47 23.16
CA LYS A 29 -11.72 16.87 22.77
C LYS A 29 -12.80 16.86 21.69
N ARG A 30 -13.91 17.55 21.96
CA ARG A 30 -14.92 17.86 20.95
C ARG A 30 -14.27 18.79 19.92
N LEU A 31 -14.67 18.64 18.67
CA LEU A 31 -14.21 19.46 17.56
C LEU A 31 -15.33 20.43 17.16
N GLU A 32 -14.94 21.58 16.67
CA GLU A 32 -15.83 22.49 15.97
C GLU A 32 -15.86 22.15 14.48
N VAL A 33 -16.88 22.63 13.78
CA VAL A 33 -16.97 22.50 12.32
C VAL A 33 -15.76 23.14 11.62
N ALA A 34 -15.23 24.23 12.18
CA ALA A 34 -14.05 24.91 11.66
C ALA A 34 -12.81 23.99 11.63
N ASP A 35 -12.62 23.15 12.66
CA ASP A 35 -11.48 22.24 12.77
C ASP A 35 -11.44 21.22 11.62
N LEU A 36 -12.59 20.90 11.01
CA LEU A 36 -12.66 19.97 9.89
C LEU A 36 -11.98 20.52 8.63
N PHE A 37 -11.90 21.85 8.49
CA PHE A 37 -11.25 22.47 7.33
C PHE A 37 -9.74 22.31 7.34
N ASP A 38 -9.13 22.04 8.49
CA ASP A 38 -7.69 21.79 8.63
C ASP A 38 -7.30 20.35 8.26
N ILE A 39 -8.29 19.46 8.11
CA ILE A 39 -8.04 18.08 7.70
C ILE A 39 -7.83 18.05 6.19
N LYS A 40 -6.56 18.06 5.78
CA LYS A 40 -6.15 17.94 4.38
C LYS A 40 -5.69 16.51 4.06
N GLN A 41 -5.93 16.08 2.83
CA GLN A 41 -5.35 14.86 2.28
C GLN A 41 -3.86 15.11 2.03
N GLY A 42 -3.01 14.30 2.67
CA GLY A 42 -1.56 14.42 2.58
C GLY A 42 -1.00 13.98 1.22
N GLU A 43 0.24 14.34 0.95
CA GLU A 43 0.95 13.83 -0.22
C GLU A 43 1.19 12.30 -0.09
N GLY A 44 0.91 11.56 -1.16
CA GLY A 44 0.97 10.10 -1.16
C GLY A 44 -0.10 9.40 -0.30
N GLU A 45 -1.00 10.16 0.32
CA GLU A 45 -2.08 9.59 1.11
C GLU A 45 -3.21 9.06 0.23
N SER A 46 -3.58 7.79 0.43
CA SER A 46 -4.74 7.21 -0.26
C SER A 46 -6.06 7.81 0.22
N LEU A 47 -7.03 7.90 -0.69
CA LEU A 47 -8.38 8.40 -0.39
C LEU A 47 -9.02 7.67 0.79
N LYS A 48 -8.80 6.36 0.92
CA LYS A 48 -9.30 5.53 2.03
C LYS A 48 -8.77 5.99 3.39
N LYS A 49 -7.47 6.30 3.49
CA LYS A 49 -6.87 6.80 4.73
C LYS A 49 -7.39 8.19 5.09
N TYR A 50 -7.49 9.07 4.10
CA TYR A 50 -8.01 10.43 4.29
C TYR A 50 -9.46 10.39 4.78
N LEU A 51 -10.32 9.62 4.10
CA LEU A 51 -11.72 9.44 4.47
C LEU A 51 -11.89 8.90 5.89
N ALA A 52 -11.05 7.93 6.29
CA ALA A 52 -11.07 7.39 7.64
C ALA A 52 -10.74 8.46 8.70
N ARG A 53 -9.72 9.30 8.47
CA ARG A 53 -9.40 10.40 9.41
C ARG A 53 -10.51 11.43 9.48
N PHE A 54 -11.05 11.83 8.32
CA PHE A 54 -12.12 12.80 8.26
C PHE A 54 -13.38 12.30 9.00
N ASN A 55 -13.78 11.04 8.77
CA ASN A 55 -14.91 10.44 9.49
C ASN A 55 -14.68 10.41 11.00
N ASN A 56 -13.48 10.04 11.46
CA ASN A 56 -13.14 10.07 12.89
C ASN A 56 -13.20 11.47 13.50
N ALA A 57 -12.95 12.52 12.71
CA ALA A 57 -13.13 13.89 13.17
C ALA A 57 -14.62 14.28 13.23
N THR A 58 -15.41 13.92 12.20
CA THR A 58 -16.85 14.26 12.17
C THR A 58 -17.63 13.70 13.35
N VAL A 59 -17.30 12.50 13.85
CA VAL A 59 -17.97 11.91 15.03
C VAL A 59 -17.64 12.63 16.33
N ARG A 60 -16.66 13.53 16.34
CA ARG A 60 -16.25 14.33 17.50
C ARG A 60 -16.85 15.73 17.50
N VAL A 61 -17.60 16.10 16.48
CA VAL A 61 -18.24 17.42 16.37
C VAL A 61 -19.53 17.47 17.17
N ASP A 62 -19.73 18.55 17.94
CA ASP A 62 -20.91 18.73 18.80
C ASP A 62 -22.19 19.06 18.02
N ASP A 63 -22.11 19.94 17.03
CA ASP A 63 -23.23 20.34 16.17
C ASP A 63 -22.97 19.94 14.71
N PRO A 64 -23.49 18.78 14.26
CA PRO A 64 -23.18 18.26 12.95
C PRO A 64 -23.96 18.97 11.82
N ASP A 65 -23.27 19.80 11.04
CA ASP A 65 -23.78 20.33 9.79
C ASP A 65 -23.22 19.56 8.58
N GLN A 66 -24.08 18.75 7.95
CA GLN A 66 -23.71 17.96 6.77
C GLN A 66 -23.22 18.82 5.59
N LYS A 67 -23.79 20.01 5.37
CA LYS A 67 -23.35 20.89 4.28
C LYS A 67 -21.94 21.40 4.55
N CYS A 68 -21.64 21.74 5.80
CA CYS A 68 -20.29 22.11 6.19
C CYS A 68 -19.32 20.93 6.09
N PHE A 69 -19.73 19.72 6.48
CA PHE A 69 -18.88 18.53 6.35
C PHE A 69 -18.51 18.25 4.90
N VAL A 70 -19.48 18.31 3.98
CA VAL A 70 -19.23 18.15 2.54
C VAL A 70 -18.23 19.19 2.05
N LYS A 71 -18.44 20.47 2.40
CA LYS A 71 -17.54 21.56 1.99
C LYS A 71 -16.12 21.37 2.55
N ALA A 72 -15.99 21.06 3.83
CA ALA A 72 -14.71 20.81 4.48
C ALA A 72 -13.99 19.62 3.84
N PHE A 73 -14.70 18.52 3.59
CA PHE A 73 -14.16 17.33 2.94
C PHE A 73 -13.65 17.65 1.53
N GLN A 74 -14.44 18.35 0.72
CA GLN A 74 -14.06 18.79 -0.63
C GLN A 74 -12.85 19.72 -0.62
N LYS A 75 -12.80 20.66 0.34
CA LYS A 75 -11.66 21.58 0.53
C LYS A 75 -10.41 20.91 1.09
N GLY A 76 -10.55 19.71 1.66
CA GLY A 76 -9.44 18.92 2.16
C GLY A 76 -8.85 17.96 1.12
N LEU A 77 -9.58 17.61 0.07
CA LEU A 77 -9.09 16.74 -1.01
C LEU A 77 -7.95 17.37 -1.79
N ARG A 78 -7.00 16.54 -2.23
CA ARG A 78 -6.07 16.94 -3.29
C ARG A 78 -6.77 16.88 -4.64
N VAL A 79 -6.29 17.71 -5.56
CA VAL A 79 -6.72 17.69 -6.96
C VAL A 79 -6.41 16.31 -7.56
N GLY A 80 -7.40 15.72 -8.22
CA GLY A 80 -7.28 14.45 -8.91
C GLY A 80 -8.63 13.86 -9.34
N PRO A 81 -8.63 12.64 -9.89
CA PRO A 81 -9.82 12.04 -10.50
C PRO A 81 -11.03 11.99 -9.56
N PHE A 82 -10.79 11.70 -8.28
CA PHE A 82 -11.86 11.65 -7.29
C PHE A 82 -12.41 13.04 -6.95
N SER A 83 -11.57 14.08 -6.80
CA SER A 83 -12.06 15.44 -6.53
C SER A 83 -12.92 15.95 -7.69
N ASP A 84 -12.52 15.64 -8.92
CA ASP A 84 -13.22 16.06 -10.14
C ASP A 84 -14.58 15.35 -10.25
N ALA A 85 -14.61 14.04 -10.02
CA ALA A 85 -15.84 13.25 -9.99
C ALA A 85 -16.81 13.76 -8.90
N LEU A 86 -16.28 14.14 -7.73
CA LEU A 86 -17.09 14.65 -6.63
C LEU A 86 -17.68 16.02 -6.93
N ALA A 87 -16.91 16.90 -7.59
CA ALA A 87 -17.37 18.23 -8.02
C ALA A 87 -18.51 18.13 -9.04
N LEU A 88 -18.45 17.14 -9.94
CA LEU A 88 -19.51 16.86 -10.91
C LEU A 88 -20.78 16.31 -10.25
N ARG A 89 -20.62 15.37 -9.30
CA ARG A 89 -21.76 14.72 -8.63
C ARG A 89 -22.52 15.65 -7.68
N LYS A 90 -21.83 16.64 -7.08
CA LYS A 90 -22.39 17.60 -6.12
C LYS A 90 -23.13 16.93 -4.95
N PRO A 91 -22.43 16.10 -4.14
CA PRO A 91 -23.05 15.38 -3.04
C PRO A 91 -23.63 16.34 -1.98
N THR A 92 -24.71 15.92 -1.33
CA THR A 92 -25.39 16.76 -0.31
C THR A 92 -25.04 16.40 1.13
N ASN A 93 -24.45 15.23 1.35
CA ASN A 93 -24.11 14.69 2.67
C ASN A 93 -22.89 13.75 2.59
N MET A 94 -22.36 13.36 3.75
CA MET A 94 -21.19 12.48 3.83
C MET A 94 -21.45 11.04 3.38
N GLU A 95 -22.69 10.57 3.38
CA GLU A 95 -23.03 9.21 2.95
C GLU A 95 -22.84 9.02 1.45
N GLU A 96 -23.32 9.97 0.64
CA GLU A 96 -23.07 9.99 -0.80
C GLU A 96 -21.58 10.05 -1.15
N ILE A 97 -20.81 10.82 -0.37
CA ILE A 97 -19.35 10.89 -0.51
C ILE A 97 -18.72 9.52 -0.25
N ARG A 98 -19.09 8.85 0.85
CA ARG A 98 -18.57 7.51 1.20
C ARG A 98 -18.89 6.49 0.10
N ALA A 99 -20.14 6.44 -0.36
CA ALA A 99 -20.56 5.53 -1.42
C ALA A 99 -19.79 5.76 -2.73
N THR A 100 -19.48 7.02 -3.05
CA THR A 100 -18.68 7.37 -4.23
C THR A 100 -17.20 6.99 -4.04
N ALA A 101 -16.64 7.24 -2.85
CA ALA A 101 -15.27 6.89 -2.50
C ALA A 101 -15.03 5.38 -2.55
N GLU A 102 -15.95 4.57 -2.03
CA GLU A 102 -15.86 3.12 -2.08
C GLU A 102 -15.78 2.59 -3.51
N LYS A 103 -16.64 3.11 -4.41
CA LYS A 103 -16.61 2.76 -5.83
C LYS A 103 -15.28 3.16 -6.49
N HIS A 104 -14.76 4.34 -6.16
CA HIS A 104 -13.49 4.83 -6.69
C HIS A 104 -12.32 3.97 -6.22
N VAL A 105 -12.23 3.70 -4.91
CA VAL A 105 -11.17 2.87 -4.32
C VAL A 105 -11.18 1.47 -4.94
N LYS A 106 -12.36 0.85 -5.06
CA LYS A 106 -12.49 -0.47 -5.69
C LYS A 106 -12.02 -0.45 -7.15
N MET A 107 -12.41 0.58 -7.91
CA MET A 107 -11.97 0.72 -9.30
C MET A 107 -10.45 0.87 -9.42
N GLU A 108 -9.82 1.66 -8.53
CA GLU A 108 -8.36 1.84 -8.52
C GLU A 108 -7.63 0.54 -8.14
N GLU A 109 -8.13 -0.19 -7.16
CA GLU A 109 -7.60 -1.50 -6.75
C GLU A 109 -7.70 -2.52 -7.90
N ASP A 110 -8.85 -2.60 -8.58
CA ASP A 110 -9.06 -3.47 -9.74
C ASP A 110 -8.12 -3.10 -10.91
N GLN A 111 -7.94 -1.80 -11.19
CA GLN A 111 -7.00 -1.33 -12.22
C GLN A 111 -5.56 -1.68 -11.87
N TYR A 112 -5.17 -1.53 -10.61
CA TYR A 112 -3.83 -1.86 -10.13
C TYR A 112 -3.53 -3.35 -10.33
N GLU A 113 -4.44 -4.24 -9.96
CA GLU A 113 -4.25 -5.68 -10.13
C GLU A 113 -4.22 -6.10 -11.61
N ARG A 114 -5.03 -5.48 -12.48
CA ARG A 114 -4.96 -5.70 -13.95
C ARG A 114 -3.59 -5.31 -14.52
N ARG A 115 -3.10 -4.11 -14.20
CA ARG A 115 -1.77 -3.66 -14.67
C ARG A 115 -0.64 -4.57 -14.18
N LYS A 116 -0.78 -5.09 -12.96
CA LYS A 116 0.20 -6.02 -12.37
C LYS A 116 0.17 -7.40 -13.04
N SER A 117 -1.01 -7.89 -13.45
CA SER A 117 -1.11 -9.15 -14.19
C SER A 117 -0.58 -9.02 -15.61
N GLU A 118 -0.86 -7.91 -16.30
CA GLU A 118 -0.32 -7.58 -17.62
C GLU A 118 1.21 -7.53 -17.61
N LYS A 119 1.81 -6.81 -16.67
CA LYS A 119 3.28 -6.77 -16.51
C LYS A 119 3.89 -8.16 -16.28
N LYS A 120 3.21 -9.03 -15.51
CA LYS A 120 3.65 -10.42 -15.30
C LYS A 120 3.54 -11.25 -16.58
N ALA A 121 2.47 -11.08 -17.36
CA ALA A 121 2.27 -11.77 -18.63
C ALA A 121 3.33 -11.35 -19.66
N GLU A 122 3.63 -10.06 -19.73
CA GLU A 122 4.65 -9.51 -20.62
C GLU A 122 6.06 -10.02 -20.27
N GLN A 123 6.41 -10.04 -18.97
CA GLN A 123 7.66 -10.66 -18.51
C GLN A 123 7.77 -12.15 -18.84
N ARG A 124 6.64 -12.89 -18.81
CA ARG A 124 6.62 -14.30 -19.22
C ARG A 124 6.77 -14.44 -20.73
N ALA A 125 6.11 -13.60 -21.52
CA ALA A 125 6.21 -13.60 -22.98
C ALA A 125 7.64 -13.25 -23.46
N ILE A 126 8.30 -12.28 -22.83
CA ILE A 126 9.70 -11.94 -23.11
C ILE A 126 10.62 -13.13 -22.84
N LYS A 127 10.44 -13.83 -21.71
CA LYS A 127 11.22 -15.05 -21.37
C LYS A 127 10.99 -16.22 -22.34
N ILE A 128 9.78 -16.35 -22.90
CA ILE A 128 9.47 -17.38 -23.89
C ILE A 128 10.07 -16.98 -25.26
N SER A 129 9.94 -15.72 -25.67
CA SER A 129 10.50 -15.22 -26.92
C SER A 129 12.04 -15.30 -26.96
N SER A 130 12.71 -15.03 -25.84
CA SER A 130 14.17 -15.20 -25.74
C SER A 130 14.61 -16.66 -25.92
N LYS A 131 13.81 -17.63 -25.47
CA LYS A 131 14.07 -19.06 -25.71
C LYS A 131 13.80 -19.48 -27.16
N VAL A 132 12.74 -18.95 -27.79
CA VAL A 132 12.37 -19.32 -29.17
C VAL A 132 13.30 -18.68 -30.22
N LYS A 133 13.88 -17.51 -29.94
CA LYS A 133 14.84 -16.84 -30.85
C LYS A 133 16.23 -17.51 -30.88
N GLU A 134 16.56 -18.33 -29.89
CA GLU A 134 17.80 -19.13 -29.91
C GLU A 134 17.67 -20.32 -30.89
N ASP A 135 16.44 -20.78 -31.15
CA ASP A 135 16.13 -21.95 -31.99
C ASP A 135 15.91 -21.64 -33.48
N LYS A 136 15.93 -20.37 -33.90
CA LYS A 136 15.66 -19.96 -35.30
C LYS A 136 16.64 -18.90 -35.80
N ARG A 137 17.92 -19.24 -35.94
CA ARG A 137 18.83 -18.49 -36.82
C ARG A 137 18.80 -19.11 -38.23
N PRO A 138 18.56 -18.33 -39.30
CA PRO A 138 18.67 -18.82 -40.66
C PRO A 138 20.13 -19.14 -40.97
N ILE A 139 20.36 -20.33 -41.53
CA ILE A 139 21.66 -20.84 -41.96
C ILE A 139 22.13 -19.99 -43.15
N LEU A 140 22.86 -18.91 -42.88
CA LEU A 140 23.77 -18.32 -43.85
C LEU A 140 25.04 -19.16 -43.79
N MET A 141 25.35 -19.87 -44.89
CA MET A 141 26.50 -20.76 -45.00
C MET A 141 27.77 -20.01 -44.61
N LYS A 142 28.37 -20.43 -43.49
CA LYS A 142 29.74 -20.11 -43.10
C LYS A 142 30.58 -21.38 -43.12
N PRO A 143 31.89 -21.28 -43.42
CA PRO A 143 32.74 -22.44 -43.68
C PRO A 143 32.77 -23.39 -42.49
N ARG A 144 32.82 -24.68 -42.83
CA ARG A 144 32.70 -25.84 -41.95
C ARG A 144 33.80 -25.86 -40.89
N GLU A 145 33.55 -25.28 -39.72
CA GLU A 145 34.31 -25.59 -38.51
C GLU A 145 33.68 -26.82 -37.86
N GLN A 146 34.46 -27.89 -37.73
CA GLN A 146 34.06 -29.13 -37.07
C GLN A 146 33.80 -28.83 -35.58
N THR A 147 32.57 -28.47 -35.25
CA THR A 147 32.12 -28.40 -33.86
C THR A 147 32.05 -29.83 -33.34
N GLN A 148 33.04 -30.22 -32.54
CA GLN A 148 33.07 -31.48 -31.81
C GLN A 148 31.78 -31.60 -31.01
N HIS A 149 30.93 -32.54 -31.42
CA HIS A 149 29.65 -32.79 -30.76
C HIS A 149 29.92 -33.62 -29.51
N PHE A 150 30.14 -32.96 -28.38
CA PHE A 150 30.36 -33.64 -27.11
C PHE A 150 29.07 -34.27 -26.60
N THR A 151 29.19 -35.45 -26.00
CA THR A 151 28.08 -36.10 -25.31
C THR A 151 27.64 -35.22 -24.14
N PRO A 152 26.34 -34.97 -23.95
CA PRO A 152 25.86 -34.24 -22.78
C PRO A 152 26.27 -34.97 -21.50
N LEU A 153 26.67 -34.22 -20.48
CA LEU A 153 26.98 -34.77 -19.17
C LEU A 153 25.74 -35.46 -18.59
N ASN A 154 25.91 -36.67 -18.06
CA ASN A 154 24.83 -37.42 -17.41
C ASN A 154 24.43 -36.82 -16.05
N GLU A 155 25.26 -35.93 -15.51
CA GLU A 155 25.12 -35.35 -14.17
C GLU A 155 25.07 -33.83 -14.16
N LYS A 156 24.49 -33.28 -13.10
CA LYS A 156 24.36 -31.84 -12.92
C LYS A 156 25.74 -31.24 -12.65
N ARG A 157 26.02 -30.08 -13.27
CA ARG A 157 27.29 -29.34 -13.12
C ARG A 157 27.73 -29.14 -11.66
N ALA A 158 26.80 -28.92 -10.73
CA ALA A 158 27.13 -28.76 -9.31
C ALA A 158 27.72 -30.04 -8.68
N GLN A 159 27.22 -31.22 -9.08
CA GLN A 159 27.70 -32.52 -8.63
C GLN A 159 29.14 -32.75 -9.12
N ILE A 160 29.36 -32.49 -10.40
CA ILE A 160 30.66 -32.63 -11.06
C ILE A 160 31.71 -31.70 -10.42
N MET A 161 31.35 -30.44 -10.17
CA MET A 161 32.27 -29.49 -9.50
C MET A 161 32.60 -29.92 -8.06
N HIS A 162 31.62 -30.44 -7.32
CA HIS A 162 31.83 -30.93 -5.98
C HIS A 162 32.78 -32.14 -5.96
N GLU A 163 32.63 -33.04 -6.92
CA GLU A 163 33.48 -34.22 -7.05
C GLU A 163 34.91 -33.86 -7.47
N ILE A 164 35.09 -32.92 -8.41
CA ILE A 164 36.41 -32.39 -8.79
C ILE A 164 37.14 -31.78 -7.59
N CYS A 165 36.44 -31.02 -6.74
CA CYS A 165 37.03 -30.43 -5.53
C CYS A 165 37.51 -31.48 -4.52
N HIS A 166 36.87 -32.66 -4.46
CA HIS A 166 37.21 -33.71 -3.50
C HIS A 166 38.19 -34.74 -4.04
N THR A 167 38.29 -34.88 -5.37
CA THR A 167 39.12 -35.90 -6.02
C THR A 167 40.48 -35.39 -6.49
N SER A 168 40.76 -34.09 -6.35
CA SER A 168 42.03 -33.46 -6.74
C SER A 168 42.46 -33.81 -8.18
N LEU A 169 41.49 -34.00 -9.09
CA LEU A 169 41.73 -34.48 -10.46
C LEU A 169 42.28 -33.40 -11.41
N LEU A 170 42.45 -32.16 -10.93
CA LEU A 170 43.01 -31.06 -11.69
C LEU A 170 44.08 -30.37 -10.85
N GLU A 171 45.33 -30.44 -11.29
CA GLU A 171 46.37 -29.55 -10.80
C GLU A 171 46.17 -28.16 -11.44
N TYR A 172 46.05 -27.16 -10.58
CA TYR A 172 46.00 -25.76 -10.98
C TYR A 172 47.43 -25.24 -11.11
N PRO A 173 47.80 -24.52 -12.19
CA PRO A 173 49.12 -23.90 -12.31
C PRO A 173 49.36 -22.80 -11.28
#